data_AF-A0A957C4W9-F1
#
_entry.id   AF-A0A957C4W9-F1
#
_cell.length_a   1.000
_cell.length_b   1.000
_cell.length_c   1.000
_cell.angle_alpha   90.00
_cell.angle_beta   90.00
_cell.angle_gamma   90.00
#
_symmetry.space_group_name_H-M   'P 1'
#
loop_
_entity.id
_entity.type
_entity.pdbx_description
1 polymer ?
#
loop_
_entity_poly.entity_id
_entity_poly.type
_entity_poly.pdbx_seq_one_letter_code
_entity_poly.pdbx_strand_id
1 'polypeptide(L)'
;YDGSYGGVSFAVAEYRLPEFQVEVTAEEPEVVQGDTIRATIDSTYFFGGAVSNADVEYTVISENYFFSYQVRGSYDFVDYNYDAGPSAYYASSTRGAIASGSEMTDAQGEFTIEIPADLGDVSQSQNFIIEATVRDETGQTVAGRTTVTVHQGEVYVGARAETYVSRAGEETNVLIATVDWDSESVANQRVEVNVVERRWSSVQEQDELGRTTWVYDVEEIPVSEGEVTTDENGQATYNFTPENGGIFKVYVTTRDENGNAVTSSTYLWVSSREYVSWRQQNSNRIELVSDKEDYTVGETAQILITSPFQGTAEALITVERGDVLKMERITMESNSTIYELPIEAGYSPNIFVSVMIVKGVDENNPVAGFRMGYLQLGVDTEQRELNIEVTSDVDRASPQQTVTYTVRTTDWQGEPVSAEVGIGVTDLAALSLAPMNSRPILNYFYGDQSLSVRTSTPLTINTDQLTQ
;
A
#
# COMPACT_ATOMS: atom_id res chain seq x y z
N TYR A 1 15.05 -22.26 -20.60
CA TYR A 1 15.98 -21.20 -20.21
C TYR A 1 15.96 -20.17 -21.30
N ASP A 2 15.03 -19.23 -21.22
CA ASP A 2 15.06 -18.01 -22.03
C ASP A 2 15.45 -16.92 -21.04
N GLY A 3 16.71 -16.49 -21.09
CA GLY A 3 17.25 -15.54 -20.12
C GLY A 3 16.58 -14.19 -20.34
N SER A 4 16.01 -13.61 -19.30
CA SER A 4 15.59 -12.21 -19.36
C SER A 4 16.85 -11.36 -19.56
N TYR A 5 17.05 -10.87 -20.78
CA TYR A 5 18.06 -9.85 -21.02
C TYR A 5 17.57 -8.55 -20.38
N GLY A 6 18.42 -7.91 -19.56
CA GLY A 6 18.16 -6.55 -19.11
C GLY A 6 18.01 -5.62 -20.31
N GLY A 7 16.99 -4.77 -20.30
CA GLY A 7 16.68 -3.85 -21.39
C GLY A 7 16.41 -2.45 -20.87
N VAL A 8 16.87 -1.44 -21.61
CA VAL A 8 16.55 -0.03 -21.39
C VAL A 8 15.98 0.52 -22.67
N SER A 9 14.82 1.17 -22.60
CA SER A 9 14.17 1.84 -23.73
C SER A 9 14.41 3.34 -23.70
N PHE A 10 14.41 3.96 -24.86
CA PHE A 10 14.38 5.41 -25.02
C PHE A 10 13.49 5.77 -26.21
N ALA A 11 12.86 6.93 -26.16
CA ALA A 11 11.98 7.41 -27.23
C ALA A 11 12.79 8.15 -28.30
N VAL A 12 12.42 7.92 -29.57
CA VAL A 12 12.92 8.69 -30.71
C VAL A 12 11.71 9.22 -31.45
N ALA A 13 11.55 10.54 -31.47
CA ALA A 13 10.41 11.20 -32.11
C ALA A 13 10.87 12.47 -32.83
N GLU A 14 10.15 12.84 -33.90
CA GLU A 14 10.13 14.20 -34.40
C GLU A 14 9.15 14.98 -33.52
N TYR A 15 9.66 15.93 -32.74
CA TYR A 15 8.86 16.75 -31.85
C TYR A 15 9.14 18.22 -32.12
N ARG A 16 8.13 19.06 -31.89
CA ARG A 16 8.28 20.51 -31.84
C ARG A 16 8.12 20.94 -30.40
N LEU A 17 8.94 21.88 -29.97
CA LEU A 17 8.76 22.51 -28.68
C LEU A 17 7.46 23.31 -28.68
N PRO A 18 6.61 23.21 -27.64
CA PRO A 18 5.40 24.00 -27.54
C PRO A 18 5.70 25.51 -27.54
N GLU A 19 4.76 26.34 -27.98
CA GLU A 19 4.94 27.80 -28.10
C GLU A 19 4.47 28.58 -26.87
N PHE A 20 3.57 27.96 -26.09
CA PHE A 20 3.06 28.45 -24.83
C PHE A 20 2.98 27.31 -23.81
N GLN A 21 2.85 27.69 -22.54
CA GLN A 21 2.63 26.77 -21.43
C GLN A 21 1.25 27.03 -20.81
N VAL A 22 0.75 26.02 -20.12
CA VAL A 22 -0.45 26.10 -19.29
C VAL A 22 -0.06 25.62 -17.90
N GLU A 23 -0.21 26.50 -16.93
CA GLU A 23 -0.02 26.18 -15.52
C GLU A 23 -1.39 26.19 -14.84
N VAL A 24 -1.68 25.15 -14.06
CA VAL A 24 -2.89 25.10 -13.25
C VAL A 24 -2.43 25.15 -11.80
N THR A 25 -2.87 26.16 -11.06
CA THR A 25 -2.40 26.41 -9.69
C THR A 25 -3.61 26.51 -8.79
N ALA A 26 -3.71 25.59 -7.82
CA ALA A 26 -4.69 25.72 -6.75
C ALA A 26 -4.22 26.77 -5.73
N GLU A 27 -5.14 27.54 -5.16
CA GLU A 27 -4.82 28.49 -4.07
C GLU A 27 -4.24 27.75 -2.86
N GLU A 28 -4.80 26.59 -2.54
CA GLU A 28 -4.33 25.67 -1.52
C GLU A 28 -4.17 24.27 -2.13
N PRO A 29 -3.04 23.58 -1.89
CA PRO A 29 -2.81 22.23 -2.42
C PRO A 29 -3.64 21.16 -1.71
N GLU A 30 -4.14 21.46 -0.51
CA GLU A 30 -4.88 20.53 0.35
C GLU A 30 -6.02 21.29 1.05
N VAL A 31 -7.18 20.65 1.15
CA VAL A 31 -8.39 21.22 1.78
C VAL A 31 -9.17 20.16 2.55
N VAL A 32 -10.05 20.56 3.46
CA VAL A 32 -10.96 19.64 4.15
C VAL A 32 -12.31 19.56 3.43
N GLN A 33 -13.00 18.42 3.56
CA GLN A 33 -14.36 18.27 3.05
C GLN A 33 -15.27 19.41 3.52
N GLY A 34 -16.00 20.00 2.57
CA GLY A 34 -16.87 21.16 2.79
C GLY A 34 -16.29 22.49 2.35
N ASP A 35 -14.97 22.56 2.10
CA ASP A 35 -14.31 23.75 1.55
C ASP A 35 -14.65 24.01 0.07
N THR A 36 -14.18 25.14 -0.45
CA THR A 36 -14.23 25.47 -1.87
C THR A 36 -12.81 25.57 -2.42
N ILE A 37 -12.49 24.70 -3.37
CA ILE A 37 -11.22 24.70 -4.09
C ILE A 37 -11.29 25.80 -5.14
N ARG A 38 -10.29 26.69 -5.15
CA ARG A 38 -10.06 27.66 -6.22
C ARG A 38 -8.79 27.29 -6.95
N ALA A 39 -8.88 27.14 -8.27
CA ALA A 39 -7.72 26.88 -9.12
C ALA A 39 -7.68 27.86 -10.29
N THR A 40 -6.53 28.45 -10.52
CA THR A 40 -6.28 29.38 -11.62
C THR A 40 -5.52 28.65 -12.72
N ILE A 41 -6.05 28.75 -13.94
CA ILE A 41 -5.45 28.27 -15.17
C ILE A 41 -4.76 29.48 -15.82
N ASP A 42 -3.44 29.52 -15.79
CA ASP A 42 -2.60 30.55 -16.41
C ASP A 42 -2.04 30.04 -17.74
N SER A 43 -2.23 30.81 -18.81
CA SER A 43 -1.68 30.49 -20.12
C SER A 43 -0.77 31.60 -20.65
N THR A 44 0.50 31.26 -20.84
CA THR A 44 1.56 32.21 -21.19
C THR A 44 2.46 31.69 -22.31
N TYR A 45 2.80 32.56 -23.28
CA TYR A 45 3.77 32.23 -24.32
C TYR A 45 5.19 32.11 -23.73
N PHE A 46 6.00 31.16 -24.21
CA PHE A 46 7.38 30.99 -23.71
C PHE A 46 8.28 32.21 -23.97
N PHE A 47 7.95 33.02 -24.98
CA PHE A 47 8.63 34.28 -25.29
C PHE A 47 8.04 35.50 -24.54
N GLY A 48 7.07 35.26 -23.66
CA GLY A 48 6.35 36.27 -22.89
C GLY A 48 5.06 36.76 -23.56
N GLY A 49 4.07 37.12 -22.74
CA GLY A 49 2.74 37.57 -23.18
C GLY A 49 1.64 36.56 -22.84
N ALA A 50 0.44 37.08 -22.61
CA ALA A 50 -0.76 36.31 -22.28
C ALA A 50 -1.37 35.64 -23.50
N VAL A 51 -1.84 34.39 -23.34
CA VAL A 51 -2.67 33.71 -24.33
C VAL A 51 -4.14 34.07 -24.04
N SER A 52 -4.55 35.28 -24.40
CA SER A 52 -5.89 35.82 -24.10
C SER A 52 -6.98 35.31 -25.06
N ASN A 53 -8.23 35.18 -24.59
CA ASN A 53 -9.37 34.67 -25.34
C ASN A 53 -9.13 33.28 -25.98
N ALA A 54 -8.30 32.46 -25.33
CA ALA A 54 -8.09 31.08 -25.72
C ALA A 54 -9.21 30.20 -25.18
N ASP A 55 -9.63 29.20 -25.95
CA ASP A 55 -10.64 28.24 -25.51
C ASP A 55 -10.02 27.35 -24.42
N VAL A 56 -10.66 27.27 -23.27
CA VAL A 56 -10.31 26.39 -22.15
C VAL A 56 -11.38 25.31 -22.03
N GLU A 57 -10.96 24.05 -21.94
CA GLU A 57 -11.79 22.93 -21.51
C GLU A 57 -11.16 22.32 -20.27
N TYR A 58 -11.93 22.15 -19.20
CA TYR A 58 -11.43 21.53 -17.97
C TYR A 58 -12.29 20.32 -17.56
N THR A 59 -11.63 19.36 -16.93
CA THR A 59 -12.28 18.21 -16.28
C THR A 59 -11.61 17.98 -14.93
N VAL A 60 -12.43 17.68 -13.94
CA VAL A 60 -11.98 17.33 -12.59
C VAL A 60 -12.28 15.85 -12.36
N ILE A 61 -11.24 15.09 -12.03
CA ILE A 61 -11.32 13.66 -11.80
C ILE A 61 -11.02 13.41 -10.33
N SER A 62 -11.86 12.63 -9.66
CA SER A 62 -11.64 12.22 -8.27
C SER A 62 -11.04 10.83 -8.22
N GLU A 63 -9.98 10.63 -7.44
CA GLU A 63 -9.39 9.33 -7.13
C GLU A 63 -9.11 9.18 -5.63
N ASN A 64 -8.99 7.93 -5.16
CA ASN A 64 -8.66 7.66 -3.77
C ASN A 64 -7.29 8.23 -3.40
N TYR A 65 -7.25 8.99 -2.31
CA TYR A 65 -6.03 9.40 -1.66
C TYR A 65 -5.73 8.46 -0.49
N PHE A 66 -4.54 7.86 -0.52
CA PHE A 66 -4.02 7.05 0.58
C PHE A 66 -3.07 7.92 1.40
N PHE A 67 -3.43 8.17 2.66
CA PHE A 67 -2.63 8.99 3.56
C PHE A 67 -1.23 8.39 3.75
N SER A 68 -0.20 9.17 3.39
CA SER A 68 1.19 8.75 3.49
C SER A 68 1.77 9.18 4.83
N TYR A 69 1.62 8.35 5.85
CA TYR A 69 2.24 8.58 7.16
C TYR A 69 3.77 8.59 7.08
N GLN A 70 4.39 9.71 7.45
CA GLN A 70 5.83 9.94 7.25
C GLN A 70 6.69 9.53 8.44
N VAL A 71 6.08 9.18 9.58
CA VAL A 71 6.80 8.82 10.80
C VAL A 71 6.99 7.30 10.88
N ARG A 72 8.11 6.87 11.47
CA ARG A 72 8.44 5.44 11.62
C ARG A 72 7.39 4.71 12.47
N GLY A 73 6.64 3.81 11.84
CA GLY A 73 5.67 2.92 12.48
C GLY A 73 4.53 2.55 11.51
N SER A 74 4.19 1.26 11.42
CA SER A 74 3.20 0.75 10.47
C SER A 74 1.76 0.93 10.98
N TYR A 75 1.24 2.15 11.03
CA TYR A 75 -0.16 2.41 11.40
C TYR A 75 -1.08 2.36 10.18
N ASP A 76 -2.25 1.76 10.34
CA ASP A 76 -3.33 1.75 9.35
C ASP A 76 -4.20 3.00 9.54
N PHE A 77 -4.16 3.92 8.58
CA PHE A 77 -4.92 5.18 8.60
C PHE A 77 -6.20 5.15 7.76
N VAL A 78 -6.56 3.99 7.22
CA VAL A 78 -7.76 3.77 6.42
C VAL A 78 -8.50 2.52 6.88
N ASP A 79 -9.82 2.50 6.76
CA ASP A 79 -10.59 1.25 6.86
C ASP A 79 -10.44 0.48 5.54
N TYR A 80 -9.44 -0.40 5.49
CA TYR A 80 -9.22 -1.26 4.33
C TYR A 80 -10.04 -2.54 4.44
N ASN A 81 -10.82 -2.82 3.39
CA ASN A 81 -11.56 -4.07 3.26
C ASN A 81 -10.68 -5.15 2.59
N TYR A 82 -9.98 -5.96 3.40
CA TYR A 82 -9.14 -7.05 2.92
C TYR A 82 -9.91 -8.20 2.25
N ASP A 83 -11.23 -8.27 2.41
CA ASP A 83 -12.03 -9.33 1.81
C ASP A 83 -12.47 -9.01 0.38
N ALA A 84 -12.31 -7.75 0.00
CA ALA A 84 -12.70 -7.25 -1.29
C ALA A 84 -11.90 -8.02 -2.36
N GLY A 85 -12.60 -8.83 -3.16
CA GLY A 85 -11.95 -9.62 -4.20
C GLY A 85 -11.23 -8.74 -5.24
N PRO A 86 -10.47 -9.33 -6.18
CA PRO A 86 -9.76 -8.56 -7.21
C PRO A 86 -10.66 -7.57 -7.96
N SER A 87 -11.94 -7.89 -8.12
CA SER A 87 -12.93 -7.00 -8.73
C SER A 87 -13.20 -5.71 -7.97
N ALA A 88 -13.01 -5.67 -6.65
CA ALA A 88 -13.11 -4.46 -5.84
C ALA A 88 -11.83 -3.61 -5.92
N TYR A 89 -10.67 -4.26 -6.07
CA TYR A 89 -9.42 -3.58 -6.40
C TYR A 89 -9.45 -2.95 -7.81
N TYR A 90 -10.12 -3.62 -8.76
CA TYR A 90 -10.36 -3.11 -10.12
C TYR A 90 -11.66 -2.30 -10.28
N ALA A 91 -12.49 -2.18 -9.23
CA ALA A 91 -13.64 -1.29 -9.22
C ALA A 91 -13.10 0.13 -9.03
N SER A 92 -12.52 0.66 -10.11
CA SER A 92 -12.02 2.02 -10.31
C SER A 92 -11.80 2.80 -9.02
N SER A 93 -10.53 2.91 -8.60
CA SER A 93 -10.05 3.90 -7.62
C SER A 93 -10.41 5.35 -7.99
N THR A 94 -11.05 5.56 -9.14
CA THR A 94 -11.44 6.82 -9.72
C THR A 94 -12.97 6.89 -9.80
N ARG A 95 -13.61 7.93 -9.23
CA ARG A 95 -15.06 8.18 -9.38
C ARG A 95 -15.43 8.68 -10.79
N GLY A 96 -14.45 8.83 -11.67
CA GLY A 96 -14.59 9.46 -12.97
C GLY A 96 -14.60 10.99 -12.86
N ALA A 97 -15.14 11.65 -13.88
CA ALA A 97 -15.27 13.10 -13.90
C ALA A 97 -16.35 13.57 -12.90
N ILE A 98 -15.96 14.37 -11.92
CA ILE A 98 -16.86 14.95 -10.90
C ILE A 98 -17.30 16.38 -11.26
N ALA A 99 -16.52 17.07 -12.11
CA ALA A 99 -16.88 18.35 -12.70
C ALA A 99 -16.24 18.49 -14.08
N SER A 100 -16.86 19.27 -14.96
CA SER A 100 -16.25 19.69 -16.23
C SER A 100 -16.89 20.99 -16.71
N GLY A 101 -16.18 21.71 -17.57
CA GLY A 101 -16.66 22.96 -18.14
C GLY A 101 -15.78 23.43 -19.28
N SER A 102 -16.25 24.48 -19.95
CA SER A 102 -15.49 25.17 -20.98
C SER A 102 -15.75 26.66 -20.87
N GLU A 103 -14.68 27.45 -20.96
CA GLU A 103 -14.71 28.90 -20.88
C GLU A 103 -13.54 29.49 -21.71
N MET A 104 -13.35 30.81 -21.68
CA MET A 104 -12.21 31.46 -22.33
C MET A 104 -11.29 32.11 -21.30
N THR A 105 -9.98 32.14 -21.60
CA THR A 105 -9.04 32.96 -20.83
C THR A 105 -9.36 34.45 -20.98
N ASP A 106 -9.12 35.21 -19.91
CA ASP A 106 -9.32 36.65 -19.91
C ASP A 106 -8.20 37.41 -20.65
N ALA A 107 -8.14 38.74 -20.49
CA ALA A 107 -7.13 39.57 -21.14
C ALA A 107 -5.70 39.34 -20.59
N GLN A 108 -5.57 38.71 -19.42
CA GLN A 108 -4.34 38.34 -18.75
C GLN A 108 -3.91 36.91 -19.11
N GLY A 109 -4.77 36.14 -19.80
CA GLY A 109 -4.51 34.75 -20.13
C GLY A 109 -4.92 33.79 -19.01
N GLU A 110 -5.74 34.27 -18.07
CA GLU A 110 -6.13 33.54 -16.86
C GLU A 110 -7.60 33.10 -16.92
N PHE A 111 -7.91 31.99 -16.25
CA PHE A 111 -9.27 31.57 -15.93
C PHE A 111 -9.29 30.87 -14.57
N THR A 112 -10.16 31.30 -13.65
CA THR A 112 -10.31 30.70 -12.32
C THR A 112 -11.55 29.82 -12.25
N ILE A 113 -11.38 28.59 -11.78
CA ILE A 113 -12.47 27.65 -11.48
C ILE A 113 -12.70 27.55 -9.96
N GLU A 114 -13.96 27.43 -9.57
CA GLU A 114 -14.36 27.11 -8.19
C GLU A 114 -15.01 25.72 -8.16
N ILE A 115 -14.50 24.82 -7.33
CA ILE A 115 -14.96 23.43 -7.21
C ILE A 115 -15.29 23.17 -5.73
N PRO A 116 -16.49 22.68 -5.39
CA PRO A 116 -16.79 22.28 -4.01
C PRO A 116 -15.97 21.04 -3.64
N ALA A 117 -15.32 21.07 -2.47
CA ALA A 117 -14.60 19.94 -1.89
C ALA A 117 -15.61 18.94 -1.28
N ASP A 118 -16.37 18.26 -2.13
CA ASP A 118 -17.42 17.32 -1.72
C ASP A 118 -17.02 15.87 -1.97
N LEU A 119 -16.81 15.12 -0.88
CA LEU A 119 -16.51 13.70 -0.93
C LEU A 119 -17.78 12.83 -1.11
N GLY A 120 -18.98 13.37 -0.90
CA GLY A 120 -20.23 12.59 -0.90
C GLY A 120 -20.17 11.43 0.10
N ASP A 121 -20.57 10.23 -0.33
CA ASP A 121 -20.61 9.02 0.52
C ASP A 121 -19.29 8.23 0.57
N VAL A 122 -18.17 8.81 0.10
CA VAL A 122 -16.90 8.10 0.06
C VAL A 122 -16.29 8.05 1.47
N SER A 123 -15.88 6.86 1.88
CA SER A 123 -15.32 6.60 3.21
C SER A 123 -13.83 6.88 3.31
N GLN A 124 -13.21 7.50 2.30
CA GLN A 124 -11.79 7.86 2.27
C GLN A 124 -11.59 9.24 1.63
N SER A 125 -10.50 9.91 2.00
CA SER A 125 -10.04 11.14 1.36
C SER A 125 -9.75 10.92 -0.13
N GLN A 126 -9.76 11.99 -0.91
CA GLN A 126 -9.63 11.92 -2.38
C GLN A 126 -8.63 12.93 -2.91
N ASN A 127 -7.96 12.59 -4.01
CA ASN A 127 -7.26 13.55 -4.85
C ASN A 127 -8.23 14.04 -5.94
N PHE A 128 -8.39 15.37 -6.04
CA PHE A 128 -9.09 16.01 -7.14
C PHE A 128 -8.05 16.45 -8.16
N ILE A 129 -7.94 15.70 -9.26
CA ILE A 129 -7.07 16.01 -10.39
C ILE A 129 -7.83 16.97 -11.31
N ILE A 130 -7.37 18.21 -11.37
CA ILE A 130 -7.91 19.26 -12.23
C ILE A 130 -7.04 19.29 -13.47
N GLU A 131 -7.58 18.86 -14.60
CA GLU A 131 -6.93 18.94 -15.90
C GLU A 131 -7.60 20.02 -16.74
N ALA A 132 -6.79 20.93 -17.30
CA ALA A 132 -7.25 22.00 -18.17
C ALA A 132 -6.48 21.96 -19.49
N THR A 133 -7.22 22.01 -20.59
CA THR A 133 -6.69 22.05 -21.94
C THR A 133 -6.99 23.42 -22.54
N VAL A 134 -5.94 24.14 -22.93
CA VAL A 134 -6.04 25.46 -23.54
C VAL A 134 -5.70 25.37 -25.03
N ARG A 135 -6.54 25.97 -25.87
CA ARG A 135 -6.38 26.01 -27.31
C ARG A 135 -6.28 27.45 -27.81
N ASP A 136 -5.18 27.76 -28.48
CA ASP A 136 -4.91 29.08 -29.02
C ASP A 136 -5.58 29.31 -30.40
N GLU A 137 -5.41 30.52 -30.95
CA GLU A 137 -5.95 30.90 -32.27
C GLU A 137 -5.34 30.12 -33.45
N THR A 138 -4.15 29.54 -33.28
CA THR A 138 -3.49 28.71 -34.30
C THR A 138 -4.00 27.26 -34.29
N GLY A 139 -4.77 26.90 -33.26
CA GLY A 139 -5.28 25.56 -33.01
C GLY A 139 -4.28 24.66 -32.31
N GLN A 140 -3.17 25.21 -31.79
CA GLN A 140 -2.26 24.49 -30.91
C GLN A 140 -2.93 24.29 -29.55
N THR A 141 -2.73 23.10 -28.98
CA THR A 141 -3.35 22.69 -27.72
C THR A 141 -2.27 22.32 -26.73
N VAL A 142 -2.35 22.88 -25.53
CA VAL A 142 -1.47 22.58 -24.41
C VAL A 142 -2.34 22.28 -23.20
N ALA A 143 -1.99 21.23 -22.46
CA ALA A 143 -2.70 20.85 -21.25
C ALA A 143 -1.82 21.13 -20.03
N GLY A 144 -2.45 21.63 -18.97
CA GLY A 144 -1.89 21.72 -17.64
C GLY A 144 -2.76 20.94 -16.68
N ARG A 145 -2.18 20.52 -15.56
CA ARG A 145 -2.94 19.87 -14.49
C ARG A 145 -2.37 20.20 -13.13
N THR A 146 -3.24 20.14 -12.14
CA THR A 146 -2.87 20.15 -10.73
C THR A 146 -3.69 19.12 -9.97
N THR A 147 -3.24 18.79 -8.77
CA THR A 147 -3.93 17.89 -7.86
C THR A 147 -4.16 18.63 -6.57
N VAL A 148 -5.39 18.55 -6.05
CA VAL A 148 -5.73 19.04 -4.71
C VAL A 148 -6.17 17.86 -3.86
N THR A 149 -5.56 17.68 -2.68
CA THR A 149 -6.00 16.66 -1.73
C THR A 149 -7.22 17.17 -0.97
N VAL A 150 -8.30 16.39 -0.97
CA VAL A 150 -9.51 16.65 -0.19
C VAL A 150 -9.58 15.64 0.96
N HIS A 151 -9.27 16.11 2.16
CA HIS A 151 -9.26 15.30 3.37
C HIS A 151 -10.66 15.13 3.95
N GLN A 152 -10.96 13.95 4.50
CA GLN A 152 -12.20 13.72 5.24
C GLN A 152 -12.32 14.60 6.50
N GLY A 153 -11.19 14.96 7.11
CA GLY A 153 -11.14 15.82 8.30
C GLY A 153 -9.74 16.41 8.47
N GLU A 154 -9.62 17.35 9.41
CA GLU A 154 -8.33 17.98 9.75
C GLU A 154 -7.38 17.04 10.52
N VAL A 155 -7.90 15.93 11.04
CA VAL A 155 -7.15 14.97 11.85
C VAL A 155 -7.39 13.55 11.37
N TYR A 156 -6.31 12.82 11.20
CA TYR A 156 -6.30 11.39 10.92
C TYR A 156 -6.14 10.59 12.21
N VAL A 157 -6.79 9.42 12.27
CA VAL A 157 -6.57 8.42 13.31
C VAL A 157 -6.03 7.14 12.67
N GLY A 158 -4.94 6.62 13.20
CA GLY A 158 -4.33 5.38 12.79
C GLY A 158 -4.37 4.34 13.90
N ALA A 159 -4.58 3.08 13.54
CA ALA A 159 -4.51 1.96 14.47
C ALA A 159 -3.44 0.95 14.03
N ARG A 160 -2.82 0.30 15.00
CA ARG A 160 -1.87 -0.78 14.78
C ARG A 160 -1.96 -1.79 15.90
N ALA A 161 -2.05 -3.07 15.59
CA ALA A 161 -1.85 -4.09 16.60
C ALA A 161 -0.39 -4.05 17.10
N GLU A 162 -0.17 -4.04 18.42
CA GLU A 162 1.20 -4.16 18.95
C GLU A 162 1.85 -5.48 18.49
N THR A 163 1.04 -6.53 18.39
CA THR A 163 1.39 -7.79 17.76
C THR A 163 0.20 -8.28 16.96
N TYR A 164 0.38 -8.46 15.65
CA TYR A 164 -0.70 -8.91 14.76
C TYR A 164 -1.09 -10.37 14.99
N VAL A 165 -0.25 -11.17 15.67
CA VAL A 165 -0.53 -12.56 16.03
C VAL A 165 -0.47 -12.72 17.55
N SER A 166 -1.61 -12.95 18.20
CA SER A 166 -1.70 -13.20 19.65
C SER A 166 -2.32 -14.56 19.97
N ARG A 167 -2.53 -14.87 21.25
CA ARG A 167 -3.21 -16.09 21.71
C ARG A 167 -4.47 -15.74 22.48
N ALA A 168 -5.50 -16.57 22.32
CA ALA A 168 -6.75 -16.42 23.07
C ALA A 168 -6.47 -16.45 24.59
N GLY A 169 -7.08 -15.51 25.32
CA GLY A 169 -6.90 -15.31 26.75
C GLY A 169 -5.66 -14.50 27.14
N GLU A 170 -4.82 -14.07 26.20
CA GLU A 170 -3.73 -13.13 26.45
C GLU A 170 -4.18 -11.69 26.16
N GLU A 171 -3.80 -10.74 27.01
CA GLU A 171 -4.09 -9.31 26.78
C GLU A 171 -3.41 -8.86 25.49
N THR A 172 -4.20 -8.21 24.62
CA THR A 172 -3.74 -7.69 23.33
C THR A 172 -3.89 -6.17 23.32
N ASN A 173 -2.86 -5.51 22.81
CA ASN A 173 -2.76 -4.06 22.80
C ASN A 173 -2.91 -3.54 21.37
N VAL A 174 -3.76 -2.53 21.20
CA VAL A 174 -3.90 -1.76 19.97
C VAL A 174 -3.31 -0.38 20.22
N LEU A 175 -2.27 -0.06 19.48
CA LEU A 175 -1.64 1.24 19.46
C LEU A 175 -2.43 2.16 18.54
N ILE A 176 -2.73 3.37 19.02
CA ILE A 176 -3.51 4.37 18.32
C ILE A 176 -2.68 5.64 18.21
N ALA A 177 -2.68 6.25 17.03
CA ALA A 177 -2.02 7.52 16.77
C ALA A 177 -3.00 8.51 16.12
N THR A 178 -2.97 9.78 16.53
CA THR A 178 -3.69 10.87 15.88
C THR A 178 -2.73 11.92 15.37
N VAL A 179 -2.88 12.27 14.10
CA VAL A 179 -1.98 13.20 13.39
C VAL A 179 -2.74 14.13 12.45
N ASP A 180 -2.12 15.23 12.07
CA ASP A 180 -2.59 16.11 11.00
C ASP A 180 -2.10 15.65 9.62
N TRP A 181 -2.31 16.48 8.59
CA TRP A 181 -1.95 16.17 7.20
C TRP A 181 -0.44 16.05 6.98
N ASP A 182 0.36 16.74 7.81
CA ASP A 182 1.82 16.71 7.78
C ASP A 182 2.41 15.55 8.61
N SER A 183 1.56 14.66 9.14
CA SER A 183 1.93 13.60 10.09
C SER A 183 2.44 14.13 11.45
N GLU A 184 2.17 15.40 11.79
CA GLU A 184 2.49 15.93 13.11
C GLU A 184 1.44 15.45 14.13
N SER A 185 1.88 15.18 15.35
CA SER A 185 1.02 14.59 16.38
C SER A 185 -0.05 15.57 16.87
N VAL A 186 -1.30 15.12 16.85
CA VAL A 186 -2.45 15.87 17.39
C VAL A 186 -2.84 15.28 18.73
N ALA A 187 -2.59 16.02 19.81
CA ALA A 187 -2.83 15.57 21.18
C ALA A 187 -4.29 15.71 21.62
N ASN A 188 -4.64 15.03 22.72
CA ASN A 188 -5.93 15.13 23.41
C ASN A 188 -7.16 14.77 22.56
N GLN A 189 -6.98 13.93 21.54
CA GLN A 189 -8.07 13.49 20.69
C GLN A 189 -8.84 12.34 21.32
N ARG A 190 -10.16 12.46 21.34
CA ARG A 190 -11.08 11.42 21.79
C ARG A 190 -11.28 10.42 20.66
N VAL A 191 -10.83 9.19 20.88
CA VAL A 191 -10.91 8.10 19.90
C VAL A 191 -11.86 7.03 20.41
N GLU A 192 -12.94 6.81 19.66
CA GLU A 192 -13.87 5.71 19.84
C GLU A 192 -13.24 4.43 19.28
N VAL A 193 -13.27 3.34 20.04
CA VAL A 193 -12.67 2.05 19.66
C VAL A 193 -13.74 0.97 19.69
N ASN A 194 -13.92 0.29 18.56
CA ASN A 194 -14.86 -0.83 18.43
C ASN A 194 -14.12 -2.07 17.91
N VAL A 195 -14.09 -3.12 18.73
CA VAL A 195 -13.46 -4.40 18.42
C VAL A 195 -14.54 -5.42 18.08
N VAL A 196 -14.40 -6.03 16.89
CA VAL A 196 -15.29 -7.10 16.42
C VAL A 196 -14.50 -8.36 16.10
N GLU A 197 -15.07 -9.52 16.44
CA GLU A 197 -14.64 -10.82 15.93
C GLU A 197 -15.26 -11.01 14.54
N ARG A 198 -14.43 -11.29 13.54
CA ARG A 198 -14.88 -11.59 12.18
C ARG A 198 -14.99 -13.10 12.02
N ARG A 199 -16.22 -13.60 12.07
CA ARG A 199 -16.52 -15.02 11.99
C ARG A 199 -16.98 -15.39 10.58
N TRP A 200 -16.21 -16.24 9.93
CA TRP A 200 -16.54 -16.76 8.61
C TRP A 200 -17.48 -17.96 8.70
N SER A 201 -18.64 -17.85 8.06
CA SER A 201 -19.54 -18.97 7.79
C SER A 201 -19.37 -19.37 6.33
N SER A 202 -18.93 -20.59 6.07
CA SER A 202 -18.76 -21.14 4.71
C SER A 202 -19.77 -22.25 4.47
N VAL A 203 -20.56 -22.12 3.40
CA VAL A 203 -21.54 -23.13 2.97
C VAL A 203 -21.25 -23.55 1.53
N GLN A 204 -21.59 -24.79 1.18
CA GLN A 204 -21.50 -25.27 -0.19
C GLN A 204 -22.81 -25.01 -0.92
N GLU A 205 -22.76 -24.33 -2.06
CA GLU A 205 -23.89 -24.11 -2.96
C GLU A 205 -23.58 -24.69 -4.34
N GLN A 206 -24.62 -25.07 -5.11
CA GLN A 206 -24.45 -25.40 -6.53
C GLN A 206 -24.63 -24.13 -7.36
N ASP A 207 -23.64 -23.83 -8.20
CA ASP A 207 -23.79 -22.76 -9.19
C ASP A 207 -24.78 -23.12 -10.31
N GLU A 208 -25.08 -22.17 -11.20
CA GLU A 208 -26.00 -22.36 -12.34
C GLU A 208 -25.57 -23.48 -13.31
N LEU A 209 -24.33 -23.97 -13.19
CA LEU A 209 -23.75 -25.05 -13.99
C LEU A 209 -23.68 -26.38 -13.22
N GLY A 210 -24.22 -26.45 -12.00
CA GLY A 210 -24.27 -27.64 -11.15
C GLY A 210 -22.95 -27.97 -10.44
N ARG A 211 -21.99 -27.04 -10.38
CA ARG A 211 -20.72 -27.23 -9.66
C ARG A 211 -20.87 -26.81 -8.21
N THR A 212 -20.42 -27.66 -7.29
CA THR A 212 -20.35 -27.31 -5.86
C THR A 212 -19.28 -26.23 -5.64
N THR A 213 -19.69 -25.07 -5.14
CA THR A 213 -18.84 -23.94 -4.79
C THR A 213 -19.04 -23.57 -3.33
N TRP A 214 -17.96 -23.28 -2.61
CA TRP A 214 -18.01 -22.60 -1.33
C TRP A 214 -18.45 -21.14 -1.52
N VAL A 215 -19.54 -20.75 -0.86
CA VAL A 215 -19.98 -19.36 -0.66
C VAL A 215 -19.76 -19.04 0.82
N TYR A 216 -19.31 -17.82 1.09
CA TYR A 216 -18.98 -17.39 2.44
C TYR A 216 -19.73 -16.11 2.80
N ASP A 217 -20.07 -15.99 4.08
CA ASP A 217 -20.58 -14.78 4.71
C ASP A 217 -19.69 -14.46 5.91
N VAL A 218 -19.48 -13.19 6.19
CA VAL A 218 -18.67 -12.72 7.33
C VAL A 218 -19.58 -11.99 8.31
N GLU A 219 -19.69 -12.55 9.50
CA GLU A 219 -20.40 -11.92 10.61
C GLU A 219 -19.39 -11.15 11.47
N GLU A 220 -19.64 -9.87 11.73
CA GLU A 220 -18.88 -9.07 12.70
C GLU A 220 -19.60 -9.11 14.05
N ILE A 221 -19.02 -9.83 15.00
CA ILE A 221 -19.59 -10.04 16.34
C ILE A 221 -18.90 -9.05 17.29
N PRO A 222 -19.64 -8.16 17.98
CA PRO A 222 -19.04 -7.23 18.92
C PRO A 222 -18.30 -7.95 20.06
N VAL A 223 -17.07 -7.53 20.33
CA VAL A 223 -16.20 -8.11 21.37
C VAL A 223 -15.94 -7.09 22.47
N SER A 224 -15.54 -5.88 22.10
CA SER A 224 -15.22 -4.81 23.04
C SER A 224 -15.53 -3.46 22.43
N GLU A 225 -16.00 -2.53 23.24
CA GLU A 225 -16.23 -1.14 22.85
C GLU A 225 -15.69 -0.25 23.95
N GLY A 226 -15.07 0.86 23.57
CA GLY A 226 -14.60 1.83 24.55
C GLY A 226 -14.04 3.07 23.88
N GLU A 227 -13.33 3.83 24.69
CA GLU A 227 -12.79 5.10 24.28
C GLU A 227 -11.46 5.36 24.96
N VAL A 228 -10.56 5.98 24.21
CA VAL A 228 -9.27 6.47 24.71
C VAL A 228 -9.10 7.94 24.35
N THR A 229 -8.21 8.62 25.07
CA THR A 229 -7.79 9.97 24.73
C THR A 229 -6.29 9.95 24.48
N THR A 230 -5.86 10.52 23.36
CA THR A 230 -4.45 10.57 23.01
C THR A 230 -3.67 11.51 23.91
N ASP A 231 -2.42 11.15 24.20
CA ASP A 231 -1.51 11.91 25.05
C ASP A 231 -0.90 13.13 24.32
N GLU A 232 0.10 13.77 24.93
CA GLU A 232 0.80 14.93 24.36
C GLU A 232 1.53 14.62 23.03
N ASN A 233 1.79 13.34 22.73
CA ASN A 233 2.41 12.88 21.49
C ASN A 233 1.36 12.32 20.51
N GLY A 234 0.07 12.58 20.73
CA GLY A 234 -1.00 12.06 19.88
C GLY A 234 -1.10 10.53 19.93
N GLN A 235 -0.64 9.87 21.00
CA GLN A 235 -0.66 8.41 21.13
C GLN A 235 -1.63 7.93 22.21
N ALA A 236 -2.23 6.76 21.98
CA ALA A 236 -3.00 6.05 22.98
C ALA A 236 -2.83 4.53 22.81
N THR A 237 -3.17 3.79 23.85
CA THR A 237 -3.26 2.33 23.80
C THR A 237 -4.63 1.88 24.27
N TYR A 238 -5.26 1.02 23.48
CA TYR A 238 -6.48 0.31 23.87
C TYR A 238 -6.16 -1.17 24.11
N ASN A 239 -6.51 -1.66 25.30
CA ASN A 239 -6.23 -3.04 25.69
C ASN A 239 -7.55 -3.82 25.73
N PHE A 240 -7.53 -5.04 25.20
CA PHE A 240 -8.63 -5.98 25.33
C PHE A 240 -8.09 -7.41 25.39
N THR A 241 -8.88 -8.36 25.91
CA THR A 241 -8.51 -9.77 25.97
C THR A 241 -9.47 -10.58 25.11
N PRO A 242 -9.04 -11.12 23.94
CA PRO A 242 -9.89 -11.97 23.13
C PRO A 242 -10.15 -13.30 23.84
N GLU A 243 -11.42 -13.63 24.08
CA GLU A 243 -11.80 -14.92 24.69
C GLU A 243 -11.61 -16.10 23.74
N ASN A 244 -11.76 -15.87 22.43
CA ASN A 244 -11.71 -16.87 21.38
C ASN A 244 -10.55 -16.61 20.41
N GLY A 245 -10.10 -17.67 19.72
CA GLY A 245 -9.23 -17.53 18.56
C GLY A 245 -10.04 -17.14 17.32
N GLY A 246 -9.44 -16.38 16.39
CA GLY A 246 -10.15 -15.84 15.24
C GLY A 246 -9.43 -14.67 14.61
N ILE A 247 -10.11 -14.04 13.66
CA ILE A 247 -9.70 -12.76 13.09
C ILE A 247 -10.52 -11.70 13.80
N PHE A 248 -9.87 -10.67 14.33
CA PHE A 248 -10.56 -9.52 14.91
C PHE A 248 -10.20 -8.29 14.09
N LYS A 249 -11.14 -7.36 14.02
CA LYS A 249 -10.95 -6.05 13.41
C LYS A 249 -11.27 -4.99 14.44
N VAL A 250 -10.41 -3.98 14.48
CA VAL A 250 -10.50 -2.89 15.44
C VAL A 250 -10.73 -1.63 14.64
N TYR A 251 -11.93 -1.09 14.73
CA TYR A 251 -12.27 0.21 14.19
C TYR A 251 -11.89 1.28 15.20
N VAL A 252 -11.23 2.34 14.72
CA VAL A 252 -10.95 3.53 15.49
C VAL A 252 -11.52 4.74 14.77
N THR A 253 -12.27 5.57 15.50
CA THR A 253 -12.93 6.74 14.94
C THR A 253 -12.61 7.96 15.80
N THR A 254 -12.19 9.04 15.15
CA THR A 254 -12.02 10.35 15.76
C THR A 254 -12.87 11.38 15.03
N ARG A 255 -13.06 12.55 15.64
CA ARG A 255 -13.71 13.70 15.01
C ARG A 255 -12.83 14.94 15.14
N ASP A 256 -12.75 15.73 14.08
CA ASP A 256 -12.11 17.05 14.14
C ASP A 256 -13.02 18.10 14.80
N GLU A 257 -12.53 19.34 14.93
CA GLU A 257 -13.28 20.44 15.55
C GLU A 257 -14.53 20.82 14.75
N ASN A 258 -14.53 20.57 13.44
CA ASN A 258 -15.64 20.80 12.52
C ASN A 258 -16.68 19.66 12.56
N GLY A 259 -16.40 18.58 13.29
CA GLY A 259 -17.28 17.43 13.49
C GLY A 259 -17.15 16.35 12.41
N ASN A 260 -16.20 16.49 11.49
CA ASN A 260 -15.93 15.49 10.46
C ASN A 260 -15.38 14.22 11.12
N ALA A 261 -15.98 13.08 10.79
CA ALA A 261 -15.54 11.79 11.33
C ALA A 261 -14.50 11.16 10.42
N VAL A 262 -13.37 10.79 10.99
CA VAL A 262 -12.32 10.02 10.31
C VAL A 262 -12.21 8.66 10.99
N THR A 263 -12.29 7.59 10.19
CA THR A 263 -12.29 6.22 10.67
C THR A 263 -11.20 5.42 9.97
N SER A 264 -10.46 4.64 10.74
CA SER A 264 -9.54 3.64 10.22
C SER A 264 -9.75 2.31 10.94
N SER A 265 -9.10 1.26 10.43
CA SER A 265 -9.17 -0.04 11.08
C SER A 265 -7.87 -0.81 10.94
N THR A 266 -7.58 -1.64 11.93
CA THR A 266 -6.51 -2.63 11.86
C THR A 266 -7.06 -4.03 12.16
N TYR A 267 -6.34 -5.06 11.73
CA TYR A 267 -6.69 -6.45 11.98
C TYR A 267 -5.71 -7.08 12.96
N LEU A 268 -6.17 -8.11 13.65
CA LEU A 268 -5.33 -8.96 14.47
C LEU A 268 -5.84 -10.40 14.40
N TRP A 269 -4.90 -11.33 14.43
CA TRP A 269 -5.16 -12.75 14.37
C TRP A 269 -4.85 -13.38 15.71
N VAL A 270 -5.85 -14.01 16.29
CA VAL A 270 -5.75 -14.65 17.60
C VAL A 270 -5.70 -16.16 17.39
N SER A 271 -4.56 -16.75 17.69
CA SER A 271 -4.39 -18.20 17.70
C SER A 271 -5.09 -18.82 18.91
N SER A 272 -5.62 -20.02 18.73
CA SER A 272 -6.19 -20.81 19.84
C SER A 272 -5.81 -22.28 19.71
N ARG A 273 -5.84 -22.98 20.84
CA ARG A 273 -5.80 -24.44 20.88
C ARG A 273 -7.17 -25.04 20.53
N GLU A 274 -8.23 -24.26 20.72
CA GLU A 274 -9.57 -24.59 20.25
C GLU A 274 -9.69 -24.33 18.76
N TYR A 275 -10.69 -24.95 18.13
CA TYR A 275 -10.91 -24.81 16.69
C TYR A 275 -11.27 -23.36 16.33
N VAL A 276 -10.53 -22.80 15.38
CA VAL A 276 -10.83 -21.49 14.78
C VAL A 276 -11.44 -21.68 13.39
N SER A 277 -12.59 -21.03 13.14
CA SER A 277 -13.28 -21.07 11.84
C SER A 277 -12.60 -20.12 10.84
N TRP A 278 -11.53 -20.59 10.21
CA TRP A 278 -10.86 -19.86 9.13
C TRP A 278 -11.67 -19.92 7.83
N ARG A 279 -11.55 -18.89 6.99
CA ARG A 279 -12.17 -18.85 5.67
C ARG A 279 -11.76 -20.07 4.84
N GLN A 280 -12.73 -20.86 4.40
CA GLN A 280 -12.49 -21.96 3.46
C GLN A 280 -12.63 -21.46 2.03
N GLN A 281 -11.64 -21.77 1.19
CA GLN A 281 -11.68 -21.46 -0.24
C GLN A 281 -11.90 -22.73 -1.06
N ASN A 282 -12.48 -22.59 -2.27
CA ASN A 282 -12.54 -23.66 -3.30
C ASN A 282 -11.16 -24.07 -3.86
N SER A 283 -10.08 -23.76 -3.15
CA SER A 283 -8.72 -24.03 -3.57
C SER A 283 -7.94 -24.72 -2.44
N ASN A 284 -6.81 -25.34 -2.78
CA ASN A 284 -5.91 -25.88 -1.77
C ASN A 284 -5.06 -24.78 -1.10
N ARG A 285 -5.48 -23.51 -1.14
CA ARG A 285 -4.72 -22.40 -0.54
C ARG A 285 -5.03 -22.26 0.95
N ILE A 286 -4.03 -21.84 1.71
CA ILE A 286 -4.17 -21.30 3.07
C ILE A 286 -3.53 -19.92 3.12
N GLU A 287 -3.99 -19.12 4.08
CA GLU A 287 -3.40 -17.83 4.40
C GLU A 287 -2.33 -18.01 5.47
N LEU A 288 -1.20 -17.37 5.24
CA LEU A 288 -0.10 -17.25 6.18
C LEU A 288 -0.02 -15.78 6.58
N VAL A 289 0.08 -15.51 7.87
CA VAL A 289 0.05 -14.15 8.40
C VAL A 289 1.32 -13.90 9.20
N SER A 290 2.08 -12.87 8.87
CA SER A 290 3.24 -12.44 9.66
C SER A 290 2.88 -11.37 10.67
N ASP A 291 3.70 -11.23 11.70
CA ASP A 291 3.63 -10.13 12.66
C ASP A 291 4.11 -8.79 12.08
N LYS A 292 4.86 -8.79 10.98
CA LYS A 292 5.29 -7.61 10.21
C LYS A 292 5.38 -7.91 8.71
N GLU A 293 5.38 -6.88 7.88
CA GLU A 293 5.62 -7.02 6.43
C GLU A 293 7.13 -7.00 6.11
N ASP A 294 7.87 -6.10 6.75
CA ASP A 294 9.31 -5.91 6.57
C ASP A 294 10.09 -6.20 7.86
N TYR A 295 11.27 -6.80 7.69
CA TYR A 295 12.14 -7.18 8.78
C TYR A 295 13.57 -6.68 8.58
N THR A 296 14.22 -6.31 9.70
CA THR A 296 15.65 -6.09 9.74
C THR A 296 16.37 -7.40 10.03
N VAL A 297 17.57 -7.57 9.47
CA VAL A 297 18.44 -8.71 9.75
C VAL A 297 18.69 -8.84 11.26
N GLY A 298 18.45 -10.03 11.81
CA GLY A 298 18.56 -10.33 13.23
C GLY A 298 17.23 -10.34 13.99
N GLU A 299 16.14 -9.82 13.40
CA GLU A 299 14.79 -10.00 13.93
C GLU A 299 14.30 -11.45 13.75
N THR A 300 13.19 -11.80 14.40
CA THR A 300 12.52 -13.10 14.24
C THR A 300 11.08 -12.85 13.81
N ALA A 301 10.71 -13.34 12.63
CA ALA A 301 9.34 -13.29 12.14
C ALA A 301 8.48 -14.33 12.85
N GLN A 302 7.30 -13.92 13.31
CA GLN A 302 6.27 -14.80 13.84
C GLN A 302 5.18 -14.97 12.78
N ILE A 303 5.06 -16.18 12.26
CA ILE A 303 4.15 -16.50 11.15
C ILE A 303 3.04 -17.41 11.65
N LEU A 304 1.81 -16.91 11.66
CA LEU A 304 0.63 -17.70 11.91
C LEU A 304 0.29 -18.56 10.68
N ILE A 305 0.30 -19.86 10.89
CA ILE A 305 -0.13 -20.88 9.92
C ILE A 305 -1.56 -21.26 10.26
N THR A 306 -2.50 -20.87 9.38
CA THR A 306 -3.91 -21.25 9.49
C THR A 306 -4.18 -22.55 8.74
N SER A 307 -4.75 -23.54 9.43
CA SER A 307 -5.10 -24.84 8.83
C SER A 307 -6.63 -25.01 8.85
N PRO A 308 -7.24 -25.46 7.75
CA PRO A 308 -8.66 -25.85 7.76
C PRO A 308 -8.86 -27.26 8.32
N PHE A 309 -7.79 -28.04 8.50
CA PHE A 309 -7.88 -29.40 9.02
C PHE A 309 -8.06 -29.37 10.54
N GLN A 310 -8.99 -30.21 11.03
CA GLN A 310 -9.15 -30.44 12.47
C GLN A 310 -8.09 -31.42 12.99
N GLY A 311 -7.64 -31.22 14.23
CA GLY A 311 -6.65 -32.07 14.89
C GLY A 311 -5.24 -31.97 14.30
N THR A 312 -4.40 -32.96 14.62
CA THR A 312 -2.97 -32.95 14.26
C THR A 312 -2.74 -33.07 12.75
N ALA A 313 -1.85 -32.23 12.22
CA ALA A 313 -1.42 -32.24 10.82
C ALA A 313 0.11 -32.07 10.69
N GLU A 314 0.68 -32.46 9.56
CA GLU A 314 2.12 -32.28 9.30
C GLU A 314 2.32 -31.14 8.30
N ALA A 315 3.28 -30.25 8.56
CA ALA A 315 3.61 -29.16 7.66
C ALA A 315 5.08 -29.21 7.22
N LEU A 316 5.31 -29.05 5.92
CA LEU A 316 6.61 -28.75 5.34
C LEU A 316 6.71 -27.25 5.13
N ILE A 317 7.70 -26.62 5.76
CA ILE A 317 7.99 -25.19 5.66
C ILE A 317 9.27 -25.03 4.86
N THR A 318 9.24 -24.16 3.86
CA THR A 318 10.41 -23.80 3.07
C THR A 318 10.55 -22.29 2.97
N VAL A 319 11.78 -21.80 3.10
CA VAL A 319 12.11 -20.40 2.80
C VAL A 319 12.75 -20.39 1.42
N GLU A 320 12.17 -19.64 0.50
CA GLU A 320 12.41 -19.74 -0.93
C GLU A 320 12.62 -18.36 -1.57
N ARG A 321 13.42 -18.30 -2.64
CA ARG A 321 13.47 -17.15 -3.56
C ARG A 321 13.84 -17.63 -4.96
N GLY A 322 15.13 -17.55 -5.32
CA GLY A 322 15.68 -18.13 -6.54
C GLY A 322 15.87 -19.65 -6.42
N ASP A 323 16.13 -20.10 -5.19
CA ASP A 323 16.30 -21.50 -4.77
C ASP A 323 15.64 -21.69 -3.40
N VAL A 324 15.62 -22.93 -2.88
CA VAL A 324 15.22 -23.24 -1.50
C VAL A 324 16.39 -22.91 -0.57
N LEU A 325 16.21 -21.90 0.28
CA LEU A 325 17.20 -21.40 1.23
C LEU A 325 17.19 -22.20 2.54
N LYS A 326 15.99 -22.56 3.02
CA LYS A 326 15.77 -23.35 4.24
C LYS A 326 14.61 -24.32 4.03
N MET A 327 14.66 -25.47 4.70
CA MET A 327 13.59 -26.47 4.73
C MET A 327 13.44 -27.04 6.14
N GLU A 328 12.21 -27.15 6.60
CA GLU A 328 11.87 -27.66 7.93
C GLU A 328 10.53 -28.40 7.91
N ARG A 329 10.39 -29.43 8.75
CA ARG A 329 9.14 -30.15 8.94
C ARG A 329 8.68 -29.99 10.38
N ILE A 330 7.42 -29.63 10.57
CA ILE A 330 6.80 -29.50 11.89
C ILE A 330 5.50 -30.31 11.99
N THR A 331 5.14 -30.68 13.20
CA THR A 331 3.83 -31.23 13.55
C THR A 331 2.97 -30.11 14.14
N MET A 332 1.80 -29.88 13.55
CA MET A 332 0.81 -28.92 14.01
C MET A 332 -0.18 -29.64 14.92
N GLU A 333 -0.27 -29.23 16.19
CA GLU A 333 -1.16 -29.85 17.18
C GLU A 333 -2.60 -29.32 17.14
N SER A 334 -2.79 -28.12 16.57
CA SER A 334 -4.10 -27.52 16.32
C SER A 334 -4.18 -26.99 14.90
N ASN A 335 -5.33 -26.41 14.56
CA ASN A 335 -5.55 -25.82 13.26
C ASN A 335 -5.00 -24.37 13.14
N SER A 336 -4.15 -23.97 14.09
CA SER A 336 -3.58 -22.64 14.23
C SER A 336 -2.21 -22.72 14.93
N THR A 337 -1.11 -22.55 14.19
CA THR A 337 0.27 -22.68 14.73
C THR A 337 1.11 -21.45 14.42
N ILE A 338 1.85 -20.93 15.40
CA ILE A 338 2.83 -19.85 15.19
C ILE A 338 4.20 -20.48 14.90
N TYR A 339 4.79 -20.15 13.76
CA TYR A 339 6.15 -20.53 13.36
C TYR A 339 7.11 -19.34 13.52
N GLU A 340 8.22 -19.55 14.20
CA GLU A 340 9.24 -18.52 14.42
C GLU A 340 10.40 -18.68 13.42
N LEU A 341 10.65 -17.65 12.61
CA LEU A 341 11.70 -17.63 11.59
C LEU A 341 12.72 -16.52 11.87
N PRO A 342 13.93 -16.85 12.35
CA PRO A 342 15.02 -15.87 12.44
C PRO A 342 15.41 -15.32 11.06
N ILE A 343 15.49 -14.00 10.92
CA ILE A 343 15.79 -13.31 9.67
C ILE A 343 17.30 -13.14 9.50
N GLU A 344 17.85 -13.75 8.45
CA GLU A 344 19.27 -13.77 8.16
C GLU A 344 19.67 -12.78 7.05
N ALA A 345 20.94 -12.37 7.01
CA ALA A 345 21.45 -11.43 5.99
C ALA A 345 21.33 -11.93 4.54
N GLY A 346 21.20 -13.25 4.33
CA GLY A 346 20.98 -13.85 3.01
C GLY A 346 19.55 -13.67 2.49
N TYR A 347 18.62 -13.24 3.35
CA TYR A 347 17.21 -13.11 3.01
C TYR A 347 16.87 -11.77 2.33
N SER A 348 17.75 -10.76 2.37
CA SER A 348 17.57 -9.54 1.56
C SER A 348 17.53 -9.86 0.05
N PRO A 349 16.74 -9.13 -0.75
CA PRO A 349 15.84 -8.05 -0.34
C PRO A 349 14.45 -8.53 0.13
N ASN A 350 14.12 -9.79 -0.14
CA ASN A 350 12.87 -10.42 0.24
C ASN A 350 13.01 -11.95 0.20
N ILE A 351 12.10 -12.65 0.89
CA ILE A 351 11.95 -14.11 0.84
C ILE A 351 10.48 -14.49 0.74
N PHE A 352 10.23 -15.71 0.27
CA PHE A 352 8.93 -16.35 0.32
C PHE A 352 8.95 -17.51 1.31
N VAL A 353 8.08 -17.48 2.30
CA VAL A 353 7.81 -18.60 3.18
C VAL A 353 6.67 -19.41 2.59
N SER A 354 6.96 -20.66 2.25
CA SER A 354 6.03 -21.63 1.70
C SER A 354 5.69 -22.65 2.77
N VAL A 355 4.40 -22.92 2.98
CA VAL A 355 3.93 -23.91 3.94
C VAL A 355 3.00 -24.88 3.23
N MET A 356 3.39 -26.16 3.15
CA MET A 356 2.54 -27.24 2.68
C MET A 356 2.09 -28.11 3.86
N ILE A 357 0.81 -28.02 4.20
CA ILE A 357 0.16 -28.87 5.21
C ILE A 357 -0.37 -30.13 4.53
N VAL A 358 -0.08 -31.28 5.10
CA VAL A 358 -0.59 -32.58 4.66
C VAL A 358 -1.39 -33.21 5.80
N LYS A 359 -2.64 -33.60 5.50
CA LYS A 359 -3.52 -34.29 6.44
C LYS A 359 -3.88 -35.67 5.91
N GLY A 360 -3.64 -36.68 6.75
CA GLY A 360 -4.09 -38.05 6.49
C GLY A 360 -5.60 -38.23 6.67
N VAL A 361 -6.07 -39.45 6.43
CA VAL A 361 -7.49 -39.80 6.61
C VAL A 361 -7.82 -39.96 8.10
N ASP A 362 -8.92 -39.35 8.54
CA ASP A 362 -9.53 -39.56 9.85
C ASP A 362 -11.06 -39.36 9.81
N GLU A 363 -11.70 -39.35 10.99
CA GLU A 363 -13.15 -39.19 11.14
C GLU A 363 -13.70 -37.89 10.53
N ASN A 364 -12.91 -36.81 10.56
CA ASN A 364 -13.29 -35.48 10.07
C ASN A 364 -12.70 -35.17 8.68
N ASN A 365 -11.77 -35.98 8.19
CA ASN A 365 -11.09 -35.83 6.91
C ASN A 365 -11.07 -37.18 6.17
N PRO A 366 -12.15 -37.56 5.45
CA PRO A 366 -12.30 -38.89 4.86
C PRO A 366 -11.31 -39.21 3.72
N VAL A 367 -10.63 -38.19 3.18
CA VAL A 367 -9.66 -38.33 2.09
C VAL A 367 -8.40 -37.57 2.45
N ALA A 368 -7.22 -38.14 2.15
CA ALA A 368 -5.96 -37.44 2.35
C ALA A 368 -5.95 -36.13 1.53
N GLY A 369 -5.64 -35.02 2.20
CA GLY A 369 -5.71 -33.68 1.65
C GLY A 369 -4.42 -32.92 1.89
N PHE A 370 -4.22 -31.86 1.10
CA PHE A 370 -3.16 -30.90 1.36
C PHE A 370 -3.70 -29.47 1.27
N ARG A 371 -2.98 -28.58 1.93
CA ARG A 371 -3.11 -27.13 1.79
C ARG A 371 -1.74 -26.51 1.62
N MET A 372 -1.69 -25.40 0.90
CA MET A 372 -0.45 -24.70 0.62
C MET A 372 -0.63 -23.19 0.70
N GLY A 373 0.24 -22.52 1.45
CA GLY A 373 0.29 -21.07 1.57
C GLY A 373 1.66 -20.54 1.19
N TYR A 374 1.68 -19.30 0.71
CA TYR A 374 2.89 -18.53 0.46
C TYR A 374 2.75 -17.18 1.12
N LEU A 375 3.82 -16.72 1.77
CA LEU A 375 3.93 -15.40 2.36
C LEU A 375 5.23 -14.76 1.92
N GLN A 376 5.17 -13.55 1.38
CA GLN A 376 6.35 -12.78 1.08
C GLN A 376 6.70 -11.92 2.29
N LEU A 377 7.97 -11.93 2.68
CA LEU A 377 8.50 -11.04 3.72
C LEU A 377 9.58 -10.16 3.10
N GLY A 378 9.46 -8.85 3.29
CA GLY A 378 10.51 -7.89 2.96
C GLY A 378 11.66 -7.98 3.95
N VAL A 379 12.88 -7.86 3.47
CA VAL A 379 14.08 -7.86 4.31
C VAL A 379 14.98 -6.71 3.91
N ASP A 380 15.24 -5.83 4.86
CA ASP A 380 15.96 -4.58 4.66
C ASP A 380 17.28 -4.76 3.88
N THR A 381 17.55 -3.79 3.01
CA THR A 381 18.75 -3.69 2.17
C THR A 381 19.70 -2.59 2.62
N GLU A 382 19.44 -1.90 3.74
CA GLU A 382 20.24 -0.79 4.28
C GLU A 382 21.74 -1.14 4.32
N GLN A 383 22.09 -2.37 4.74
CA GLN A 383 23.48 -2.84 4.77
C GLN A 383 24.18 -2.92 3.39
N ARG A 384 23.42 -2.79 2.29
CA ARG A 384 23.87 -2.81 0.89
C ARG A 384 23.85 -1.43 0.25
N GLU A 385 23.28 -0.42 0.91
CA GLU A 385 23.14 0.93 0.38
C GLU A 385 24.44 1.74 0.52
N LEU A 386 24.69 2.58 -0.49
CA LEU A 386 25.74 3.58 -0.48
C LEU A 386 25.09 4.96 -0.45
N ASN A 387 25.43 5.75 0.56
CA ASN A 387 25.04 7.14 0.65
C ASN A 387 25.93 7.98 -0.26
N ILE A 388 25.35 8.65 -1.26
CA ILE A 388 26.06 9.48 -2.23
C ILE A 388 25.58 10.93 -2.10
N GLU A 389 26.48 11.80 -1.68
CA GLU A 389 26.24 13.24 -1.61
C GLU A 389 27.02 13.94 -2.72
N VAL A 390 26.35 14.84 -3.45
CA VAL A 390 26.96 15.66 -4.49
C VAL A 390 26.77 17.12 -4.14
N THR A 391 27.87 17.85 -3.97
CA THR A 391 27.86 19.29 -3.71
C THR A 391 28.59 20.03 -4.82
N SER A 392 28.11 21.23 -5.16
CA SER A 392 28.77 22.12 -6.11
C SER A 392 29.58 23.19 -5.37
N ASP A 393 30.60 23.71 -6.02
CA ASP A 393 31.34 24.90 -5.56
C ASP A 393 30.56 26.20 -5.75
N VAL A 394 29.49 26.21 -6.56
CA VAL A 394 28.65 27.39 -6.83
C VAL A 394 27.16 27.04 -6.92
N ASP A 395 26.29 27.96 -6.46
CA ASP A 395 24.83 27.79 -6.58
C ASP A 395 24.31 28.13 -7.99
N ARG A 396 24.99 29.03 -8.70
CA ARG A 396 24.64 29.46 -10.07
C ARG A 396 25.89 29.64 -10.92
N ALA A 397 25.85 29.07 -12.11
CA ALA A 397 26.92 29.18 -13.10
C ALA A 397 26.51 30.05 -14.28
N SER A 398 27.44 30.85 -14.79
CA SER A 398 27.30 31.53 -16.08
C SER A 398 27.66 30.59 -17.24
N PRO A 399 27.20 30.86 -18.48
CA PRO A 399 27.65 30.11 -19.65
C PRO A 399 29.17 30.08 -19.74
N GLN A 400 29.75 28.90 -20.02
CA GLN A 400 31.19 28.63 -20.09
C GLN A 400 31.96 28.74 -18.77
N GLN A 401 31.28 28.93 -17.63
CA GLN A 401 31.92 28.83 -16.32
C GLN A 401 32.26 27.37 -16.00
N THR A 402 33.47 27.13 -15.48
CA THR A 402 33.85 25.84 -14.91
C THR A 402 33.21 25.68 -13.53
N VAL A 403 32.54 24.55 -13.32
CA VAL A 403 31.91 24.17 -12.04
C VAL A 403 32.58 22.91 -11.52
N THR A 404 32.87 22.87 -10.23
CA THR A 404 33.46 21.72 -9.54
C THR A 404 32.39 21.02 -8.71
N TYR A 405 32.20 19.73 -8.93
CA TYR A 405 31.34 18.90 -8.10
C TYR A 405 32.18 18.01 -7.18
N THR A 406 31.88 18.03 -5.89
CA THR A 406 32.45 17.13 -4.89
C THR A 406 31.47 15.99 -4.65
N VAL A 407 31.92 14.76 -4.84
CA VAL A 407 31.12 13.56 -4.56
C VAL A 407 31.67 12.88 -3.32
N ARG A 408 30.83 12.67 -2.32
CA ARG A 408 31.15 11.95 -1.08
C ARG A 408 30.33 10.66 -1.02
N THR A 409 31.01 9.55 -0.77
CA THR A 409 30.41 8.22 -0.65
C THR A 409 30.66 7.66 0.74
N THR A 410 29.59 7.28 1.44
CA THR A 410 29.65 6.61 2.73
C THR A 410 28.80 5.35 2.71
N ASP A 411 29.13 4.38 3.57
CA ASP A 411 28.26 3.24 3.81
C ASP A 411 27.04 3.63 4.67
N TRP A 412 26.23 2.62 5.02
CA TRP A 412 25.04 2.77 5.87
C TRP A 412 25.34 3.19 7.31
N GLN A 413 26.57 2.99 7.80
CA GLN A 413 27.03 3.48 9.11
C GLN A 413 27.60 4.90 9.04
N GLY A 414 27.64 5.50 7.85
CA GLY A 414 28.26 6.81 7.61
C GLY A 414 29.78 6.75 7.48
N GLU A 415 30.38 5.57 7.41
CA GLU A 415 31.82 5.40 7.22
C GLU A 415 32.21 5.65 5.75
N PRO A 416 33.26 6.44 5.45
CA PRO A 416 33.70 6.65 4.08
C PRO A 416 34.10 5.35 3.39
N VAL A 417 33.55 5.12 2.20
CA VAL A 417 33.82 3.92 1.40
C VAL A 417 34.21 4.30 -0.02
N SER A 418 35.16 3.55 -0.59
CA SER A 418 35.56 3.73 -1.99
C SER A 418 34.48 3.19 -2.91
N ALA A 419 34.07 3.99 -3.90
CA ALA A 419 33.10 3.61 -4.92
C ALA A 419 33.55 4.04 -6.32
N GLU A 420 33.08 3.33 -7.34
CA GLU A 420 33.18 3.78 -8.73
C GLU A 420 31.96 4.65 -9.06
N VAL A 421 32.18 5.87 -9.53
CA VAL A 421 31.11 6.86 -9.75
C VAL A 421 31.07 7.29 -11.22
N GLY A 422 29.88 7.20 -11.83
CA GLY A 422 29.56 7.81 -13.12
C GLY A 422 28.74 9.08 -12.95
N ILE A 423 29.09 10.15 -13.67
CA ILE A 423 28.40 11.45 -13.58
C ILE A 423 27.80 11.79 -14.95
N GLY A 424 26.52 12.16 -14.97
CA GLY A 424 25.80 12.68 -16.14
C GLY A 424 25.19 14.05 -15.85
N VAL A 425 25.21 14.95 -16.83
CA VAL A 425 24.63 16.30 -16.75
C VAL A 425 23.69 16.49 -17.93
N THR A 426 22.43 16.89 -17.69
CA THR A 426 21.39 17.04 -18.71
C THR A 426 20.63 18.35 -18.57
N ASP A 427 20.03 18.82 -19.66
CA ASP A 427 19.14 19.99 -19.67
C ASP A 427 17.76 19.61 -19.10
N LEU A 428 17.21 20.46 -18.24
CA LEU A 428 15.89 20.27 -17.65
C LEU A 428 14.77 20.29 -18.71
N ALA A 429 14.91 21.07 -19.79
CA ALA A 429 13.92 21.12 -20.85
C ALA A 429 13.76 19.76 -21.55
N ALA A 430 14.84 18.99 -21.69
CA ALA A 430 14.76 17.62 -22.20
C ALA A 430 14.01 16.68 -21.25
N LEU A 431 14.18 16.86 -19.94
CA LEU A 431 13.47 16.08 -18.91
C LEU A 431 11.97 16.42 -18.82
N SER A 432 11.56 17.61 -19.26
CA SER A 432 10.14 17.98 -19.34
C SER A 432 9.36 17.20 -20.41
N LEU A 433 10.05 16.73 -21.45
CA LEU A 433 9.46 15.93 -22.53
C LEU A 433 9.46 14.44 -22.22
N ALA A 434 10.47 13.96 -21.48
CA ALA A 434 10.58 12.58 -21.06
C ALA A 434 11.36 12.45 -19.74
N PRO A 435 10.80 11.75 -18.73
CA PRO A 435 11.51 11.51 -17.47
C PRO A 435 12.75 10.62 -17.67
N MET A 436 13.63 10.59 -16.67
CA MET A 436 14.79 9.70 -16.68
C MET A 436 14.37 8.23 -16.87
N ASN A 437 15.12 7.51 -17.71
CA ASN A 437 14.86 6.10 -18.03
C ASN A 437 15.73 5.11 -17.22
N SER A 438 16.45 5.59 -16.21
CA SER A 438 17.26 4.78 -15.29
C SER A 438 16.57 4.62 -13.95
N ARG A 439 16.80 3.48 -13.29
CA ARG A 439 16.38 3.23 -11.90
C ARG A 439 17.57 3.43 -10.96
N PRO A 440 17.35 3.82 -9.70
CA PRO A 440 18.39 3.78 -8.68
C PRO A 440 19.07 2.42 -8.64
N ILE A 441 20.40 2.40 -8.50
CA ILE A 441 21.21 1.17 -8.61
C ILE A 441 20.85 0.13 -7.55
N LEU A 442 20.55 0.57 -6.33
CA LEU A 442 20.12 -0.30 -5.24
C LEU A 442 18.83 -1.03 -5.63
N ASN A 443 17.81 -0.30 -6.06
CA ASN A 443 16.52 -0.85 -6.50
C ASN A 443 16.64 -1.76 -7.73
N TYR A 444 17.65 -1.56 -8.57
CA TYR A 444 17.89 -2.43 -9.72
C TYR A 444 18.43 -3.80 -9.30
N PHE A 445 19.39 -3.85 -8.37
CA PHE A 445 20.04 -5.10 -7.95
C PHE A 445 19.42 -5.77 -6.72
N TYR A 446 18.85 -4.97 -5.83
CA TYR A 446 18.21 -5.37 -4.58
C TYR A 446 16.75 -4.91 -4.53
N GLY A 447 16.13 -4.67 -5.67
CA GLY A 447 14.68 -4.59 -5.75
C GLY A 447 14.02 -5.94 -5.50
N ASP A 448 12.71 -5.90 -5.29
CA ASP A 448 11.91 -7.08 -4.95
C ASP A 448 12.11 -8.23 -5.94
N GLN A 449 12.48 -9.41 -5.45
CA GLN A 449 12.82 -10.57 -6.27
C GLN A 449 11.62 -11.53 -6.37
N SER A 450 11.38 -12.05 -7.56
CA SER A 450 10.28 -13.01 -7.76
C SER A 450 10.62 -14.42 -7.25
N LEU A 451 9.59 -15.13 -6.78
CA LEU A 451 9.68 -16.56 -6.48
C LEU A 451 9.95 -17.38 -7.75
N SER A 452 11.03 -18.15 -7.77
CA SER A 452 11.42 -19.03 -8.89
C SER A 452 11.29 -20.53 -8.58
N VAL A 453 10.94 -20.88 -7.34
CA VAL A 453 10.72 -22.27 -6.93
C VAL A 453 9.33 -22.72 -7.36
N ARG A 454 9.25 -23.95 -7.88
CA ARG A 454 7.98 -24.59 -8.26
C ARG A 454 7.78 -25.87 -7.48
N THR A 455 6.69 -25.92 -6.72
CA THR A 455 6.30 -27.11 -5.96
C THR A 455 5.21 -27.88 -6.70
N SER A 456 5.31 -29.21 -6.71
CA SER A 456 4.30 -30.08 -7.31
C SER A 456 3.96 -31.22 -6.35
N THR A 457 2.68 -31.59 -6.30
CA THR A 457 2.20 -32.71 -5.48
C THR A 457 1.18 -33.54 -6.24
N PRO A 458 1.25 -34.88 -6.19
CA PRO A 458 0.26 -35.75 -6.81
C PRO A 458 -1.10 -35.69 -6.11
N LEU A 459 -1.18 -35.14 -4.88
CA LEU A 459 -2.45 -34.97 -4.16
C LEU A 459 -3.42 -33.98 -4.84
N THR A 460 -2.95 -33.23 -5.85
CA THR A 460 -3.80 -32.35 -6.67
C THR A 460 -4.74 -33.13 -7.59
N ILE A 461 -4.41 -34.38 -7.92
CA ILE A 461 -5.21 -35.30 -8.75
C ILE A 461 -5.46 -36.56 -7.92
N ASN A 462 -6.13 -36.41 -6.78
CA ASN A 462 -6.56 -37.55 -5.99
C ASN A 462 -7.87 -38.10 -6.57
N THR A 463 -7.88 -39.35 -7.06
CA THR A 463 -9.07 -40.02 -7.61
C THR A 463 -10.22 -40.10 -6.60
N ASP A 464 -9.91 -40.12 -5.30
CA ASP A 464 -10.91 -40.12 -4.23
C ASP A 464 -11.59 -38.75 -4.07
N GLN A 465 -10.97 -37.66 -4.54
CA GLN A 465 -11.61 -36.34 -4.64
C GLN A 465 -12.46 -36.18 -5.91
N LEU A 466 -12.13 -36.89 -7.00
CA LEU A 466 -12.87 -36.84 -8.27
C LEU A 466 -14.14 -37.69 -8.27
N THR A 467 -14.33 -38.54 -7.25
CA THR A 467 -15.43 -39.52 -7.17
C THR A 467 -16.47 -39.21 -6.08
N GLN A 468 -16.35 -38.06 -5.42
CA GLN A 468 -17.43 -37.43 -4.63
C GLN A 468 -18.21 -36.45 -5.50
#